data_AF-A0A2E1ARF7-F1
#
_entry.id   AF-A0A2E1ARF7-F1
#
_cell.length_a   1.000
_cell.length_b   1.000
_cell.length_c   1.000
_cell.angle_alpha   90.00
_cell.angle_beta   90.00
_cell.angle_gamma   90.00
#
_symmetry.space_group_name_H-M   'P 1'
#
loop_
_entity.id
_entity.type
_entity.pdbx_description
1 polymer ?
#
loop_
_entity_poly.entity_id
_entity_poly.type
_entity_poly.pdbx_seq_one_letter_code
_entity_poly.pdbx_strand_id
1 'polypeptide(L)'
;MCVILTRDIKTNKKTPIFLQLREPLFAMVIVDQNLSFMDKITFVRLKNLLVQKSTFVVLILMSGLTSSFGVADLYESSSSYNLEGKEGQSNHSHIFDFEITALWNPLATVHGNEDCDGDGVTCEQENIDGTDPDDPCDFILEHQNCSPSKAWKKADCDGDGVSNAKEKEDGTDPLDPCDFILEHQNCSPSTKWKNEDCDGDGVSNGKEKEDGTDPLDPCDFILEHQNCSPSTKWKN
;
A
#
# COMPACT_ATOMS: atom_id res chain seq x y z
N MET A 1 34.31 13.79 -4.27
CA MET A 1 35.68 13.55 -3.75
C MET A 1 35.54 13.26 -2.25
N CYS A 2 35.66 12.00 -1.85
CA CYS A 2 35.55 11.63 -0.44
C CYS A 2 36.96 11.58 0.18
N VAL A 3 37.16 12.21 1.33
CA VAL A 3 38.45 12.25 2.02
C VAL A 3 38.37 11.30 3.21
N ILE A 4 39.14 10.22 3.18
CA ILE A 4 39.26 9.29 4.31
C ILE A 4 40.53 9.65 5.08
N LEU A 5 40.37 9.95 6.38
CA LEU A 5 41.48 10.21 7.29
C LEU A 5 41.78 8.93 8.08
N THR A 6 42.92 8.30 7.80
CA THR A 6 43.41 7.22 8.64
C THR A 6 44.38 7.78 9.69
N ARG A 7 44.38 7.15 10.87
CA ARG A 7 45.19 7.56 12.02
C ARG A 7 46.12 6.40 12.39
N ASP A 8 47.42 6.65 12.32
CA ASP A 8 48.44 5.69 12.73
C ASP A 8 48.48 5.61 14.26
N ILE A 9 48.23 4.42 14.84
CA ILE A 9 48.05 4.26 16.28
C ILE A 9 49.40 4.21 17.02
N LYS A 10 50.53 3.99 16.35
CA LYS A 10 51.86 4.05 16.99
C LYS A 10 52.42 5.47 17.09
N THR A 11 52.13 6.33 16.12
CA THR A 11 52.71 7.69 16.06
C THR A 11 51.69 8.83 16.17
N ASN A 12 50.39 8.50 16.17
CA ASN A 12 49.28 9.44 16.33
C ASN A 12 49.27 10.58 15.28
N LYS A 13 49.80 10.32 14.08
CA LYS A 13 49.78 11.26 12.96
C LYS A 13 48.67 10.88 11.99
N LYS A 14 47.93 11.88 11.48
CA LYS A 14 46.84 11.69 10.51
C LYS A 14 47.38 11.99 9.11
N THR A 15 47.16 11.09 8.17
CA THR A 15 47.58 11.26 6.77
C THR A 15 46.37 11.06 5.86
N PRO A 16 46.01 12.02 5.00
CA PRO A 16 44.89 11.87 4.08
C PRO A 16 45.31 11.02 2.88
N ILE A 17 44.46 10.07 2.48
CA ILE A 17 44.59 9.36 1.21
C ILE A 17 43.41 9.76 0.34
N PHE A 18 43.70 10.26 -0.85
CA PHE A 18 42.69 10.67 -1.83
C PHE A 18 42.44 9.52 -2.80
N LEU A 19 41.22 8.95 -2.75
CA LEU A 19 40.74 8.01 -3.74
C LEU A 19 39.61 8.66 -4.53
N GLN A 20 39.77 8.69 -5.85
CA GLN A 20 38.77 9.23 -6.77
C GLN A 20 37.83 8.10 -7.19
N LEU A 21 36.64 8.05 -6.58
CA LEU A 21 35.58 7.13 -6.95
C LEU A 21 34.56 7.82 -7.85
N ARG A 22 34.12 7.12 -8.88
CA ARG A 22 33.05 7.52 -9.80
C ARG A 22 31.74 6.89 -9.26
N GLU A 23 30.74 7.74 -9.06
CA GLU A 23 29.36 7.48 -8.57
C GLU A 23 29.15 7.32 -7.04
N PRO A 24 27.96 7.72 -6.50
CA PRO A 24 27.80 8.05 -5.09
C PRO A 24 27.07 6.96 -4.31
N LEU A 25 27.79 6.20 -3.49
CA LEU A 25 27.21 5.45 -2.38
C LEU A 25 28.16 5.55 -1.20
N PHE A 26 27.73 6.24 -0.15
CA PHE A 26 28.49 6.41 1.08
C PHE A 26 28.60 5.07 1.81
N ALA A 27 29.82 4.59 2.00
CA ALA A 27 30.14 3.54 2.97
C ALA A 27 31.41 3.94 3.74
N MET A 28 31.27 4.21 5.04
CA MET A 28 32.40 4.40 5.93
C MET A 28 32.82 3.03 6.46
N VAL A 29 34.00 2.56 6.03
CA VAL A 29 34.57 1.28 6.49
C VAL A 29 35.68 1.58 7.49
N ILE A 30 35.53 1.10 8.72
CA ILE A 30 36.62 1.07 9.72
C ILE A 30 37.12 -0.37 9.78
N VAL A 31 38.38 -0.60 9.38
CA VAL A 31 39.04 -1.90 9.51
C VAL A 31 40.00 -1.80 10.68
N ASP A 32 39.71 -2.53 11.76
CA ASP A 32 40.68 -2.78 12.83
C ASP A 32 41.44 -4.06 12.50
N GLN A 33 42.78 -3.97 12.43
CA GLN A 33 43.63 -5.11 12.17
C GLN A 33 44.14 -5.67 13.48
N ASN A 34 43.46 -6.68 14.01
CA ASN A 34 44.12 -7.67 14.85
C ASN A 34 43.74 -9.09 14.42
N LEU A 35 44.79 -9.84 14.06
CA LEU A 35 44.80 -11.24 13.68
C LEU A 35 44.66 -12.10 14.95
N SER A 36 43.51 -12.72 15.14
CA SER A 36 43.34 -14.09 15.69
C SER A 36 41.91 -14.24 16.20
N PHE A 37 41.36 -15.44 16.00
CA PHE A 37 40.02 -15.85 16.40
C PHE A 37 38.89 -15.41 15.44
N MET A 38 38.67 -16.24 14.41
CA MET A 38 37.33 -16.44 13.87
C MET A 38 36.43 -16.81 15.05
N ASP A 39 35.51 -15.92 15.41
CA ASP A 39 34.18 -16.19 16.01
C ASP A 39 33.71 -14.97 16.79
N LYS A 40 33.10 -14.01 16.06
CA LYS A 40 31.99 -13.13 16.48
C LYS A 40 31.95 -11.88 15.62
N ILE A 41 31.28 -11.98 14.47
CA ILE A 41 30.66 -10.80 13.86
C ILE A 41 29.30 -10.65 14.53
N THR A 42 29.11 -9.61 15.34
CA THR A 42 27.78 -9.29 15.89
C THR A 42 27.05 -8.38 14.91
N PHE A 43 26.08 -8.93 14.18
CA PHE A 43 25.19 -8.14 13.34
C PHE A 43 24.11 -7.50 14.22
N VAL A 44 24.04 -6.17 14.25
CA VAL A 44 22.85 -5.46 14.73
C VAL A 44 21.83 -5.47 13.59
N ARG A 45 20.70 -6.14 13.83
CA ARG A 45 19.62 -6.36 12.86
C ARG A 45 18.87 -5.04 12.63
N LEU A 46 19.19 -4.31 11.56
CA LEU A 46 18.24 -3.34 10.98
C LEU A 46 17.17 -4.14 10.23
N LYS A 47 15.91 -3.93 10.60
CA LYS A 47 14.77 -4.70 10.09
C LYS A 47 14.69 -4.58 8.55
N ASN A 48 14.58 -5.75 7.89
CA ASN A 48 13.85 -6.01 6.65
C ASN A 48 14.34 -5.52 5.26
N LEU A 49 15.64 -5.39 4.95
CA LEU A 49 16.05 -5.08 3.55
C LEU A 49 17.13 -5.97 2.91
N LEU A 50 17.45 -7.15 3.47
CA LEU A 50 18.59 -7.96 2.99
C LEU A 50 18.35 -9.49 2.90
N VAL A 51 17.13 -9.95 2.58
CA VAL A 51 16.92 -11.38 2.23
C VAL A 51 16.91 -11.60 0.71
N GLN A 52 16.69 -10.59 -0.12
CA GLN A 52 16.55 -10.81 -1.57
C GLN A 52 17.85 -10.63 -2.39
N LYS A 53 18.87 -9.93 -1.87
CA LYS A 53 20.09 -9.61 -2.64
C LYS A 53 21.28 -10.54 -2.38
N SER A 54 21.18 -11.49 -1.44
CA SER A 54 22.34 -12.30 -1.03
C SER A 54 22.48 -13.64 -1.75
N THR A 55 21.54 -14.06 -2.60
CA THR A 55 21.61 -15.39 -3.24
C THR A 55 22.39 -15.41 -4.56
N PHE A 56 22.91 -14.28 -5.07
CA PHE A 56 23.38 -14.19 -6.46
C PHE A 56 24.90 -14.07 -6.71
N VAL A 57 25.79 -14.22 -5.71
CA VAL A 57 27.24 -13.92 -5.92
C VAL A 57 28.19 -15.05 -5.50
N VAL A 58 27.79 -16.32 -5.62
CA VAL A 58 28.75 -17.44 -5.47
C VAL A 58 28.45 -18.53 -6.49
N LEU A 59 28.94 -18.40 -7.74
CA LEU A 59 29.13 -19.53 -8.68
C LEU A 59 29.83 -19.16 -10.01
N ILE A 60 30.85 -18.28 -10.02
CA ILE A 60 31.68 -18.08 -11.23
C ILE A 60 33.16 -17.98 -10.84
N LEU A 61 33.81 -19.11 -10.51
CA LEU A 61 35.28 -19.20 -10.45
C LEU A 61 35.83 -20.62 -10.63
N MET A 62 35.21 -21.51 -11.43
CA MET A 62 35.86 -22.78 -11.82
C MET A 62 35.48 -23.25 -13.24
N SER A 63 36.17 -22.72 -14.25
CA SER A 63 36.62 -23.48 -15.44
C SER A 63 37.38 -22.55 -16.39
N GLY A 64 38.70 -22.53 -16.25
CA GLY A 64 39.61 -22.07 -17.30
C GLY A 64 40.06 -23.25 -18.16
N LEU A 65 40.25 -22.97 -19.46
CA LEU A 65 40.84 -23.78 -20.54
C LEU A 65 39.89 -24.85 -21.12
N THR A 66 39.53 -24.81 -22.42
CA THR A 66 40.47 -25.01 -23.54
C THR A 66 39.96 -24.45 -24.89
N SER A 67 40.95 -24.06 -25.71
CA SER A 67 41.05 -24.10 -27.19
C SER A 67 40.04 -23.34 -28.08
N SER A 68 40.56 -22.23 -28.64
CA SER A 68 40.61 -21.88 -30.08
C SER A 68 39.59 -22.54 -31.01
N PHE A 69 38.83 -21.76 -31.79
CA PHE A 69 38.71 -21.87 -33.26
C PHE A 69 37.91 -20.67 -33.83
N GLY A 70 38.48 -20.02 -34.85
CA GLY A 70 37.78 -19.48 -36.02
C GLY A 70 36.91 -18.22 -35.87
N VAL A 71 37.45 -17.08 -36.31
CA VAL A 71 36.66 -16.03 -36.95
C VAL A 71 36.21 -16.51 -38.32
N ALA A 72 34.91 -16.41 -38.63
CA ALA A 72 34.40 -16.44 -40.00
C ALA A 72 33.06 -15.69 -40.09
N ASP A 73 32.90 -15.05 -41.24
CA ASP A 73 31.99 -13.98 -41.59
C ASP A 73 30.50 -14.33 -41.68
N LEU A 74 29.72 -13.25 -41.60
CA LEU A 74 28.46 -12.96 -42.27
C LEU A 74 27.95 -14.04 -43.26
N TYR A 75 26.80 -14.64 -42.94
CA TYR A 75 25.89 -15.13 -43.97
C TYR A 75 24.45 -14.96 -43.52
N GLU A 76 23.81 -13.97 -44.13
CA GLU A 76 22.37 -13.80 -44.21
C GLU A 76 21.78 -14.99 -44.98
N SER A 77 20.81 -15.68 -44.39
CA SER A 77 19.97 -16.61 -45.15
C SER A 77 18.56 -16.59 -44.58
N SER A 78 17.75 -15.75 -45.20
CA SER A 78 16.29 -15.87 -45.23
C SER A 78 15.90 -17.28 -45.67
N SER A 79 15.16 -18.00 -44.82
CA SER A 79 14.45 -19.22 -45.20
C SER A 79 12.95 -18.97 -45.12
N SER A 80 12.40 -18.56 -46.26
CA SER A 80 10.97 -18.59 -46.58
C SER A 80 10.52 -20.04 -46.76
N TYR A 81 9.64 -20.53 -45.89
CA TYR A 81 8.87 -21.74 -46.16
C TYR A 81 7.53 -21.35 -46.76
N ASN A 82 7.34 -21.68 -48.04
CA ASN A 82 6.03 -21.69 -48.68
C ASN A 82 5.35 -23.03 -48.36
N LEU A 83 4.11 -22.98 -47.88
CA LEU A 83 3.24 -24.15 -47.80
C LEU A 83 2.00 -23.88 -48.66
N GLU A 84 2.00 -24.49 -49.84
CA GLU A 84 0.85 -24.54 -50.75
C GLU A 84 -0.32 -25.30 -50.11
N GLY A 85 -1.52 -24.79 -50.40
CA GLY A 85 -2.74 -25.09 -49.66
C GLY A 85 -3.46 -26.40 -49.99
N LYS A 86 -4.49 -26.66 -49.19
CA LYS A 86 -5.74 -27.33 -49.59
C LYS A 86 -6.93 -26.69 -48.86
N GLU A 87 -7.97 -26.42 -49.64
CA GLU A 87 -9.27 -25.86 -49.26
C GLU A 87 -9.99 -26.60 -48.13
N GLY A 88 -10.71 -25.83 -47.29
CA GLY A 88 -11.71 -26.33 -46.34
C GLY A 88 -12.20 -25.25 -45.36
N GLN A 89 -13.30 -24.57 -45.72
CA GLN A 89 -14.20 -23.68 -44.96
C GLN A 89 -13.96 -23.44 -43.44
N SER A 90 -13.80 -22.18 -43.01
CA SER A 90 -14.89 -21.36 -42.43
C SER A 90 -14.41 -20.06 -41.75
N ASN A 91 -15.14 -18.98 -42.01
CA ASN A 91 -15.38 -17.77 -41.20
C ASN A 91 -14.25 -16.73 -40.98
N HIS A 92 -14.32 -15.67 -41.79
CA HIS A 92 -14.21 -14.24 -41.45
C HIS A 92 -13.40 -13.90 -40.17
N SER A 93 -12.09 -13.60 -40.30
CA SER A 93 -11.34 -12.87 -39.27
C SER A 93 -11.07 -11.45 -39.75
N HIS A 94 -11.63 -10.52 -38.98
CA HIS A 94 -11.33 -9.11 -39.02
C HIS A 94 -9.85 -8.91 -38.70
N ILE A 95 -9.21 -8.06 -39.49
CA ILE A 95 -7.88 -7.52 -39.24
C ILE A 95 -7.90 -6.85 -37.86
N PHE A 96 -7.06 -7.31 -36.94
CA PHE A 96 -6.72 -6.57 -35.73
C PHE A 96 -5.22 -6.32 -35.73
N ASP A 97 -4.86 -5.06 -35.89
CA ASP A 97 -3.57 -4.51 -35.46
C ASP A 97 -3.40 -4.85 -33.97
N PHE A 98 -2.66 -5.91 -33.68
CA PHE A 98 -2.26 -6.25 -32.32
C PHE A 98 -0.90 -5.62 -32.07
N GLU A 99 -0.92 -4.54 -31.31
CA GLU A 99 0.22 -3.76 -30.87
C GLU A 99 1.28 -4.67 -30.20
N ILE A 100 2.43 -4.88 -30.87
CA ILE A 100 3.56 -5.69 -30.37
C ILE A 100 4.38 -4.89 -29.35
N THR A 101 3.73 -4.37 -28.33
CA THR A 101 4.37 -3.74 -27.16
C THR A 101 4.07 -4.49 -25.87
N ALA A 102 3.06 -5.38 -25.86
CA ALA A 102 2.68 -6.16 -24.68
C ALA A 102 3.53 -7.41 -24.41
N LEU A 103 4.55 -7.73 -25.22
CA LEU A 103 5.28 -9.00 -25.13
C LEU A 103 6.55 -9.00 -24.25
N TRP A 104 6.93 -7.86 -23.65
CA TRP A 104 8.16 -7.75 -22.85
C TRP A 104 7.97 -7.28 -21.41
N ASN A 105 6.75 -7.39 -20.86
CA ASN A 105 6.57 -7.16 -19.43
C ASN A 105 5.56 -8.13 -18.78
N PRO A 106 5.95 -9.39 -18.51
CA PRO A 106 5.08 -10.33 -17.82
C PRO A 106 4.95 -10.09 -16.30
N LEU A 107 5.43 -8.96 -15.74
CA LEU A 107 5.44 -8.70 -14.29
C LEU A 107 5.21 -7.23 -13.89
N ALA A 108 4.42 -6.45 -14.63
CA ALA A 108 4.08 -5.09 -14.16
C ALA A 108 2.61 -4.69 -14.30
N THR A 109 1.66 -5.63 -14.24
CA THR A 109 0.23 -5.24 -14.25
C THR A 109 -0.69 -6.25 -13.54
N VAL A 110 -0.29 -6.78 -12.38
CA VAL A 110 -1.18 -7.56 -11.50
C VAL A 110 -1.02 -7.22 -10.00
N HIS A 111 -0.20 -6.25 -9.61
CA HIS A 111 0.03 -5.88 -8.20
C HIS A 111 -0.33 -4.42 -7.84
N GLY A 112 -1.04 -3.70 -8.73
CA GLY A 112 -1.50 -2.33 -8.47
C GLY A 112 -3.01 -2.20 -8.18
N ASN A 113 -3.75 -3.30 -8.27
CA ASN A 113 -5.22 -3.30 -8.16
C ASN A 113 -5.72 -4.22 -7.04
N GLU A 114 -4.86 -4.58 -6.09
CA GLU A 114 -5.30 -5.31 -4.90
C GLU A 114 -5.93 -4.31 -3.91
N ASP A 115 -6.98 -4.75 -3.24
CA ASP A 115 -7.70 -4.05 -2.18
C ASP A 115 -7.35 -4.83 -0.91
N CYS A 116 -6.55 -4.20 -0.03
CA CYS A 116 -5.80 -4.89 1.01
C CYS A 116 -6.67 -5.24 2.23
N ASP A 117 -7.63 -4.37 2.56
CA ASP A 117 -8.53 -4.52 3.71
C ASP A 117 -9.98 -4.83 3.30
N GLY A 118 -10.29 -4.72 2.00
CA GLY A 118 -11.58 -5.04 1.43
C GLY A 118 -12.59 -3.90 1.49
N ASP A 119 -12.16 -2.66 1.62
CA ASP A 119 -13.03 -1.47 1.65
C ASP A 119 -13.50 -1.03 0.25
N GLY A 120 -12.87 -1.53 -0.81
CA GLY A 120 -13.16 -1.19 -2.20
C GLY A 120 -12.28 -0.07 -2.78
N VAL A 121 -11.26 0.37 -2.06
CA VAL A 121 -10.16 1.21 -2.53
C VAL A 121 -8.92 0.33 -2.71
N THR A 122 -8.13 0.58 -3.75
CA THR A 122 -6.90 -0.21 -3.98
C THR A 122 -5.80 0.26 -3.04
N CYS A 123 -4.94 -0.65 -2.57
CA CYS A 123 -3.83 -0.27 -1.67
C CYS A 123 -2.90 0.79 -2.30
N GLU A 124 -2.75 0.81 -3.64
CA GLU A 124 -1.97 1.85 -4.33
C GLU A 124 -2.64 3.25 -4.21
N GLN A 125 -3.97 3.30 -4.32
CA GLN A 125 -4.75 4.53 -4.20
C GLN A 125 -4.72 5.06 -2.76
N GLU A 126 -4.84 4.19 -1.76
CA GLU A 126 -4.74 4.58 -0.35
C GLU A 126 -3.36 5.15 0.00
N ASN A 127 -2.29 4.58 -0.57
CA ASN A 127 -0.95 5.16 -0.45
C ASN A 127 -0.83 6.56 -1.06
N ILE A 128 -1.62 6.86 -2.11
CA ILE A 128 -1.68 8.20 -2.73
C ILE A 128 -2.49 9.15 -1.86
N ASP A 129 -3.58 8.67 -1.26
CA ASP A 129 -4.49 9.46 -0.43
C ASP A 129 -3.96 9.69 0.99
N GLY A 130 -3.05 8.83 1.43
CA GLY A 130 -2.49 8.83 2.78
C GLY A 130 -3.37 8.16 3.83
N THR A 131 -4.27 7.28 3.42
CA THR A 131 -5.06 6.41 4.30
C THR A 131 -4.31 5.09 4.58
N ASP A 132 -4.68 4.36 5.63
CA ASP A 132 -4.05 3.10 6.04
C ASP A 132 -4.59 1.90 5.25
N PRO A 133 -3.80 1.28 4.34
CA PRO A 133 -4.28 0.18 3.49
C PRO A 133 -4.66 -1.12 4.22
N ASP A 134 -4.39 -1.20 5.53
CA ASP A 134 -4.76 -2.34 6.35
C ASP A 134 -5.96 -2.04 7.28
N ASP A 135 -6.56 -0.83 7.23
CA ASP A 135 -7.72 -0.43 8.04
C ASP A 135 -8.97 -0.17 7.17
N PRO A 136 -9.97 -1.08 7.18
CA PRO A 136 -11.15 -0.99 6.32
C PRO A 136 -12.06 0.21 6.58
N CYS A 137 -11.78 1.00 7.62
CA CYS A 137 -12.50 2.21 7.97
C CYS A 137 -11.66 3.49 7.81
N ASP A 138 -10.46 3.39 7.24
CA ASP A 138 -9.61 4.54 6.88
C ASP A 138 -9.49 4.61 5.36
N PHE A 139 -10.44 5.28 4.71
CA PHE A 139 -10.45 5.42 3.25
C PHE A 139 -11.16 6.70 2.81
N ILE A 140 -11.03 7.05 1.53
CA ILE A 140 -11.79 8.13 0.91
C ILE A 140 -12.94 7.55 0.09
N LEU A 141 -14.18 7.88 0.47
CA LEU A 141 -15.39 7.30 -0.12
C LEU A 141 -15.47 7.52 -1.64
N GLU A 142 -15.04 8.68 -2.14
CA GLU A 142 -15.04 8.99 -3.58
C GLU A 142 -14.06 8.14 -4.40
N HIS A 143 -13.07 7.52 -3.77
CA HIS A 143 -12.06 6.69 -4.44
C HIS A 143 -12.38 5.20 -4.43
N GLN A 144 -13.50 4.83 -3.82
CA GLN A 144 -13.98 3.46 -3.78
C GLN A 144 -14.51 3.02 -5.17
N ASN A 145 -13.58 2.52 -5.98
CA ASN A 145 -13.79 2.18 -7.39
C ASN A 145 -13.92 0.66 -7.64
N CYS A 146 -13.74 -0.15 -6.59
CA CYS A 146 -13.88 -1.59 -6.59
C CYS A 146 -15.08 -2.01 -5.73
N SER A 147 -15.48 -3.29 -5.82
CA SER A 147 -16.56 -3.82 -5.00
C SER A 147 -16.05 -4.15 -3.59
N PRO A 148 -16.58 -3.52 -2.52
CA PRO A 148 -16.14 -3.83 -1.17
C PRO A 148 -16.44 -5.27 -0.78
N SER A 149 -15.60 -5.78 0.12
CA SER A 149 -15.68 -7.11 0.68
C SER A 149 -16.97 -7.32 1.49
N LYS A 150 -17.28 -8.59 1.77
CA LYS A 150 -18.39 -8.95 2.67
C LYS A 150 -18.12 -8.56 4.12
N ALA A 151 -16.85 -8.48 4.51
CA ALA A 151 -16.45 -8.10 5.86
C ALA A 151 -16.74 -6.61 6.07
N TRP A 152 -16.24 -5.76 5.18
CA TRP A 152 -16.51 -4.33 5.15
C TRP A 152 -18.02 -4.02 5.13
N LYS A 153 -18.77 -4.69 4.26
CA LYS A 153 -20.25 -4.52 4.17
C LYS A 153 -21.00 -4.79 5.47
N LYS A 154 -20.45 -5.62 6.36
CA LYS A 154 -21.04 -5.97 7.65
C LYS A 154 -20.47 -5.12 8.80
N ALA A 155 -19.36 -4.44 8.57
CA ALA A 155 -18.80 -3.51 9.51
C ALA A 155 -19.69 -2.27 9.63
N ASP A 156 -19.36 -1.46 10.62
CA ASP A 156 -20.00 -0.21 11.05
C ASP A 156 -18.80 0.68 11.41
N CYS A 157 -18.35 1.48 10.44
CA CYS A 157 -17.03 2.12 10.50
C CYS A 157 -17.00 3.38 11.36
N ASP A 158 -18.07 4.17 11.31
CA ASP A 158 -18.26 5.36 12.14
C ASP A 158 -18.79 5.02 13.55
N GLY A 159 -19.36 3.83 13.72
CA GLY A 159 -19.84 3.29 14.98
C GLY A 159 -21.23 3.80 15.37
N ASP A 160 -22.02 4.26 14.41
CA ASP A 160 -23.36 4.82 14.62
C ASP A 160 -24.44 3.75 14.88
N GLY A 161 -24.13 2.48 14.58
CA GLY A 161 -25.03 1.34 14.71
C GLY A 161 -25.74 0.96 13.41
N VAL A 162 -25.41 1.54 12.27
CA VAL A 162 -25.82 1.11 10.93
C VAL A 162 -24.61 0.41 10.28
N SER A 163 -24.85 -0.58 9.44
CA SER A 163 -23.76 -1.24 8.72
C SER A 163 -23.45 -0.51 7.43
N ASN A 164 -22.19 -0.53 7.01
CA ASN A 164 -21.74 0.16 5.80
C ASN A 164 -22.53 -0.22 4.54
N ALA A 165 -23.03 -1.47 4.45
CA ALA A 165 -23.88 -1.89 3.34
C ALA A 165 -25.28 -1.27 3.37
N LYS A 166 -25.82 -1.04 4.56
CA LYS A 166 -27.12 -0.42 4.75
C LYS A 166 -27.04 1.08 4.50
N GLU A 167 -26.00 1.74 5.00
CA GLU A 167 -25.74 3.15 4.71
C GLU A 167 -25.60 3.43 3.22
N LYS A 168 -24.88 2.57 2.48
CA LYS A 168 -24.84 2.65 1.02
C LYS A 168 -26.19 2.46 0.32
N GLU A 169 -27.08 1.66 0.89
CA GLU A 169 -28.45 1.50 0.36
C GLU A 169 -29.28 2.77 0.61
N ASP A 170 -29.07 3.39 1.78
CA ASP A 170 -29.79 4.57 2.23
C ASP A 170 -29.22 5.88 1.67
N GLY A 171 -27.98 5.85 1.18
CA GLY A 171 -27.25 7.00 0.68
C GLY A 171 -26.64 7.87 1.77
N THR A 172 -26.37 7.30 2.94
CA THR A 172 -25.64 7.96 4.04
C THR A 172 -24.15 7.61 3.99
N ASP A 173 -23.31 8.40 4.68
CA ASP A 173 -21.85 8.26 4.70
C ASP A 173 -21.34 7.29 5.77
N PRO A 174 -20.75 6.12 5.40
CA PRO A 174 -20.20 5.13 6.33
C PRO A 174 -19.06 5.60 7.25
N LEU A 175 -18.59 6.84 7.08
CA LEU A 175 -17.52 7.45 7.86
C LEU A 175 -18.01 8.65 8.70
N ASP A 176 -19.28 9.09 8.57
CA ASP A 176 -19.84 10.19 9.35
C ASP A 176 -20.85 9.68 10.39
N PRO A 177 -20.49 9.65 11.69
CA PRO A 177 -21.34 9.11 12.77
C PRO A 177 -22.68 9.84 12.96
N CYS A 178 -22.86 10.98 12.30
CA CYS A 178 -24.08 11.78 12.35
C CYS A 178 -24.85 11.82 11.02
N ASP A 179 -24.42 11.06 10.01
CA ASP A 179 -25.15 10.86 8.76
C ASP A 179 -25.73 9.45 8.73
N PHE A 180 -26.91 9.27 9.32
CA PHE A 180 -27.56 7.96 9.39
C PHE A 180 -29.07 8.06 9.45
N ILE A 181 -29.73 6.91 9.31
CA ILE A 181 -31.17 6.76 9.49
C ILE A 181 -31.43 5.94 10.76
N LEU A 182 -32.02 6.56 11.78
CA LEU A 182 -32.18 5.97 13.11
C LEU A 182 -32.94 4.63 13.07
N GLU A 183 -34.00 4.50 12.26
CA GLU A 183 -34.76 3.26 12.12
C GLU A 183 -33.99 2.10 11.44
N HIS A 184 -32.86 2.40 10.81
CA HIS A 184 -32.04 1.41 10.09
C HIS A 184 -30.86 0.88 10.89
N GLN A 185 -30.69 1.31 12.15
CA GLN A 185 -29.69 0.77 13.05
C GLN A 185 -29.84 -0.75 13.20
N ASN A 186 -28.89 -1.48 12.61
CA ASN A 186 -28.85 -2.95 12.56
C ASN A 186 -27.60 -3.55 13.23
N CYS A 187 -26.72 -2.68 13.73
CA CYS A 187 -25.55 -2.95 14.56
C CYS A 187 -25.75 -2.34 15.96
N SER A 188 -24.76 -2.51 16.84
CA SER A 188 -24.78 -1.89 18.17
C SER A 188 -23.94 -0.60 18.15
N PRO A 189 -24.53 0.58 18.43
CA PRO A 189 -23.78 1.82 18.42
C PRO A 189 -22.60 1.80 19.40
N SER A 190 -21.49 2.35 18.95
CA SER A 190 -20.22 2.44 19.67
C SER A 190 -20.32 3.35 20.91
N THR A 191 -19.38 3.21 21.83
CA THR A 191 -19.27 4.16 22.96
C THR A 191 -18.87 5.55 22.50
N LYS A 192 -18.14 5.67 21.38
CA LYS A 192 -17.76 6.95 20.80
C LYS A 192 -19.01 7.71 20.35
N TRP A 193 -19.81 7.11 19.48
CA TRP A 193 -21.09 7.65 19.00
C TRP A 193 -22.03 8.02 20.15
N LYS A 194 -22.16 7.15 21.18
CA LYS A 194 -23.04 7.44 22.33
C LYS A 194 -22.66 8.69 23.12
N ASN A 195 -21.40 9.10 23.08
CA ASN A 195 -20.89 10.28 23.78
C ASN A 195 -20.84 11.52 22.88
N GLU A 196 -21.12 11.37 21.58
CA GLU A 196 -21.28 12.49 20.65
C GLU A 196 -22.68 13.10 20.79
N ASP A 197 -22.88 14.25 20.15
CA ASP A 197 -24.08 15.08 20.16
C ASP A 197 -24.25 15.55 18.71
N CYS A 198 -24.98 14.75 17.93
CA CYS A 198 -24.98 14.84 16.47
C CYS A 198 -25.75 16.05 15.96
N ASP A 199 -26.86 16.35 16.60
CA ASP A 199 -27.56 17.59 16.34
C ASP A 199 -26.79 18.76 16.98
N GLY A 200 -26.34 18.67 18.23
CA GLY A 200 -25.69 19.75 18.96
C GLY A 200 -26.62 20.49 19.92
N ASP A 201 -27.68 19.87 20.42
CA ASP A 201 -28.64 20.44 21.36
C ASP A 201 -28.16 20.46 22.83
N GLY A 202 -27.06 19.74 23.11
CA GLY A 202 -26.45 19.58 24.43
C GLY A 202 -26.83 18.31 25.19
N VAL A 203 -27.49 17.36 24.54
CA VAL A 203 -27.77 16.00 25.02
C VAL A 203 -27.02 15.01 24.13
N SER A 204 -26.27 14.09 24.72
CA SER A 204 -25.52 13.10 23.93
C SER A 204 -26.47 12.08 23.27
N ASN A 205 -26.11 11.55 22.10
CA ASN A 205 -26.87 10.54 21.37
C ASN A 205 -27.29 9.34 22.25
N GLY A 206 -26.39 8.89 23.13
CA GLY A 206 -26.65 7.77 24.04
C GLY A 206 -27.74 8.07 25.08
N LYS A 207 -27.84 9.33 25.52
CA LYS A 207 -28.83 9.79 26.49
C LYS A 207 -30.20 10.00 25.83
N GLU A 208 -30.22 10.57 24.64
CA GLU A 208 -31.42 10.70 23.82
C GLU A 208 -32.05 9.33 23.51
N LYS A 209 -31.21 8.34 23.17
CA LYS A 209 -31.66 6.96 22.98
C LYS A 209 -32.26 6.32 24.24
N GLU A 210 -31.78 6.69 25.44
CA GLU A 210 -32.38 6.26 26.72
C GLU A 210 -33.72 6.94 26.98
N ASP A 211 -33.84 8.20 26.59
CA ASP A 211 -35.03 9.03 26.79
C ASP A 211 -36.10 8.82 25.71
N GLY A 212 -35.71 8.21 24.59
CA GLY A 212 -36.57 7.98 23.43
C GLY A 212 -36.75 9.21 22.56
N THR A 213 -35.79 10.13 22.57
CA THR A 213 -35.73 11.29 21.67
C THR A 213 -34.80 11.01 20.48
N ASP A 214 -34.89 11.82 19.43
CA ASP A 214 -34.15 11.67 18.17
C ASP A 214 -32.79 12.39 18.18
N PRO A 215 -31.65 11.66 18.11
CA PRO A 215 -30.30 12.24 18.11
C PRO A 215 -29.95 13.15 16.93
N LEU A 216 -30.84 13.28 15.95
CA LEU A 216 -30.67 14.11 14.77
C LEU A 216 -31.66 15.30 14.76
N ASP A 217 -32.57 15.43 15.72
CA ASP A 217 -33.53 16.54 15.82
C ASP A 217 -33.28 17.43 17.06
N PRO A 218 -32.74 18.65 16.88
CA PRO A 218 -32.48 19.56 18.02
C PRO A 218 -33.68 20.03 18.80
N CYS A 219 -34.89 19.80 18.26
CA CYS A 219 -36.13 20.17 18.91
C CYS A 219 -36.73 18.99 19.68
N ASP A 220 -36.16 17.79 19.57
CA ASP A 220 -36.59 16.59 20.26
C ASP A 220 -35.59 16.24 21.37
N PHE A 221 -35.71 16.92 22.52
CA PHE A 221 -34.83 16.64 23.65
C PHE A 221 -35.46 16.97 25.00
N ILE A 222 -34.83 16.47 26.06
CA ILE A 222 -35.20 16.73 27.44
C ILE A 222 -34.17 17.68 28.07
N LEU A 223 -34.58 18.92 28.34
CA LEU A 223 -33.69 19.98 28.85
C LEU A 223 -32.98 19.61 30.17
N GLU A 224 -33.64 18.90 31.08
CA GLU A 224 -33.03 18.47 32.34
C GLU A 224 -31.97 17.36 32.19
N HIS A 225 -31.83 16.77 31.00
CA HIS A 225 -30.91 15.68 30.72
C HIS A 225 -29.64 16.10 29.96
N GLN A 226 -29.47 17.41 29.70
CA GLN A 226 -28.25 17.94 29.11
C GLN A 226 -26.99 17.46 29.85
N ASN A 227 -26.08 16.86 29.09
CA ASN A 227 -24.86 16.22 29.61
C ASN A 227 -23.59 16.56 28.80
N CYS A 228 -23.72 17.34 27.73
CA CYS A 228 -22.63 17.92 26.97
C CYS A 228 -22.89 19.44 26.76
N SER A 229 -22.03 20.11 25.99
CA SER A 229 -22.17 21.54 25.71
C SER A 229 -22.90 21.73 24.39
N PRO A 230 -24.04 22.45 24.34
CA PRO A 230 -24.75 22.72 23.10
C PRO A 230 -23.86 23.40 22.06
N SER A 231 -23.98 22.94 20.82
CA SER A 231 -23.26 23.52 19.70
C SER A 231 -23.87 24.86 19.29
N THR A 232 -23.14 25.63 18.48
CA THR A 232 -23.65 26.86 17.87
C THR A 232 -24.21 26.65 16.47
N LYS A 233 -24.35 25.39 16.02
CA LYS A 233 -24.80 25.02 14.67
C LYS A 233 -26.20 25.61 14.35
N TRP A 234 -27.00 25.85 15.39
CA TRP A 234 -28.34 26.46 15.35
C TRP A 234 -28.40 27.99 15.40
N LYS A 235 -27.27 28.68 15.62
CA LYS A 235 -27.28 30.13 15.91
C LYS A 235 -27.30 31.05 14.68
N ASN A 236 -27.47 30.50 13.47
CA ASN A 236 -27.48 31.28 12.23
C ASN A 236 -28.80 31.17 11.48
#